data_AF-A0A957DF58-F1
#
_entry.id   AF-A0A957DF58-F1
#
_cell.length_a   1.000
_cell.length_b   1.000
_cell.length_c   1.000
_cell.angle_alpha   90.00
_cell.angle_beta   90.00
_cell.angle_gamma   90.00
#
_symmetry.space_group_name_H-M   'P 1'
#
loop_
_entity.id
_entity.type
_entity.pdbx_description
1 polymer ?
#
loop_
_entity_poly.entity_id
_entity_poly.type
_entity_poly.pdbx_seq_one_letter_code
_entity_poly.pdbx_strand_id
1 'polypeptide(L)'
;MPPETTHLAANRRLPSWREMNRDTSPEVEALLLKLWRETPVWRKLEMMESLNRAARQLALIGLRRRFPHASPAELRWRLAVMSLGEELTVRVLGPCPG
;
A
#
# COMPACT_ATOMS: atom_id res chain seq x y z
N MET A 1 3.60 7.03 -38.87
CA MET A 1 2.70 6.02 -38.27
C MET A 1 3.40 5.39 -37.08
N PRO A 2 3.11 5.87 -35.86
CA PRO A 2 2.95 4.93 -34.74
C PRO A 2 1.81 5.35 -33.79
N PRO A 3 1.42 4.53 -32.78
CA PRO A 3 1.69 3.11 -32.59
C PRO A 3 0.42 2.27 -32.34
N GLU A 4 0.43 1.04 -32.87
CA GLU A 4 -0.30 -0.07 -32.25
C GLU A 4 0.49 -0.53 -31.03
N THR A 5 -0.04 -0.32 -29.83
CA THR A 5 0.33 -1.09 -28.63
C THR A 5 -0.85 -1.09 -27.66
N THR A 6 -2.01 -1.52 -28.15
CA THR A 6 -3.14 -1.93 -27.30
C THR A 6 -2.85 -3.35 -26.81
N HIS A 7 -2.04 -3.50 -25.76
CA HIS A 7 -1.90 -4.79 -25.10
C HIS A 7 -2.97 -4.96 -24.01
N LEU A 8 -3.99 -5.75 -24.35
CA LEU A 8 -4.79 -6.62 -23.49
C LEU A 8 -5.16 -6.08 -22.09
N ALA A 9 -6.21 -5.27 -22.01
CA ALA A 9 -7.09 -5.29 -20.84
C ALA A 9 -7.97 -6.55 -20.92
N ALA A 10 -7.36 -7.73 -20.82
CA ALA A 10 -8.11 -8.97 -20.68
C ALA A 10 -8.95 -8.87 -19.40
N ASN A 11 -10.27 -9.04 -19.55
CA ASN A 11 -11.29 -9.13 -18.52
C ASN A 11 -10.84 -9.96 -17.31
N ARG A 12 -10.12 -9.35 -16.36
CA ARG A 12 -9.61 -10.01 -15.17
C ARG A 12 -10.68 -9.91 -14.09
N ARG A 13 -11.51 -10.94 -13.98
CA ARG A 13 -12.39 -11.12 -12.81
C ARG A 13 -11.51 -11.00 -11.55
N LEU A 14 -11.82 -10.06 -10.67
CA LEU A 14 -11.17 -9.97 -9.38
C LEU A 14 -11.50 -11.24 -8.57
N PRO A 15 -10.52 -11.83 -7.86
CA PRO A 15 -10.78 -13.00 -7.04
C PRO A 15 -11.82 -12.65 -5.97
N SER A 16 -12.73 -13.59 -5.71
CA SER A 16 -13.63 -13.50 -4.57
C SER A 16 -12.85 -13.56 -3.26
N TRP A 17 -13.46 -13.09 -2.18
CA TRP A 17 -12.86 -13.18 -0.85
C TRP A 17 -12.44 -14.60 -0.45
N ARG A 18 -13.25 -15.61 -0.82
CA ARG A 18 -12.92 -17.04 -0.63
C ARG A 18 -11.70 -17.49 -1.43
N GLU A 19 -11.52 -16.97 -2.64
CA GLU A 19 -10.35 -17.28 -3.47
C GLU A 19 -9.07 -16.64 -2.94
N MET A 20 -9.18 -15.54 -2.18
CA MET A 20 -8.02 -14.92 -1.52
C MET A 20 -7.65 -15.58 -0.19
N ASN A 21 -8.60 -16.21 0.51
CA ASN A 21 -8.41 -16.81 1.84
C ASN A 21 -8.55 -18.35 1.81
N ARG A 22 -8.00 -19.01 0.78
CA ARG A 22 -8.19 -20.45 0.55
C ARG A 22 -7.54 -21.33 1.63
N ASP A 23 -6.58 -20.78 2.35
CA ASP A 23 -5.85 -21.40 3.46
C ASP A 23 -6.56 -21.26 4.80
N THR A 24 -7.68 -20.54 4.85
CA THR A 24 -8.49 -20.32 6.04
C THR A 24 -9.77 -21.15 5.94
N SER A 25 -10.01 -22.07 6.89
CA SER A 25 -11.25 -22.85 6.89
C SER A 25 -12.47 -21.96 7.17
N PRO A 26 -13.67 -22.33 6.71
CA PRO A 26 -14.88 -21.54 6.96
C PRO A 26 -15.17 -21.28 8.44
N GLU A 27 -14.84 -22.23 9.31
CA GLU A 27 -15.01 -22.12 10.76
C GLU A 27 -14.06 -21.07 11.37
N VAL A 28 -12.79 -21.08 10.91
CA VAL A 28 -11.78 -20.09 11.35
C VAL A 28 -12.12 -18.70 10.80
N GLU A 29 -12.60 -18.60 9.57
CA GLU A 29 -13.07 -17.35 8.97
C GLU A 29 -14.25 -16.75 9.76
N ALA A 30 -15.22 -17.57 10.14
CA ALA A 30 -16.36 -17.13 10.95
C ALA A 30 -15.91 -16.59 12.32
N LEU A 31 -14.95 -17.26 12.96
CA LEU A 31 -14.34 -16.79 14.20
C LEU A 31 -13.60 -15.46 14.00
N LEU A 32 -12.80 -15.34 12.94
CA LEU A 32 -12.08 -14.11 12.59
C LEU A 32 -13.05 -12.93 12.42
N LEU A 33 -14.15 -13.10 11.67
CA LEU A 33 -15.15 -12.07 11.46
C LEU A 33 -15.86 -11.67 12.77
N LYS A 34 -16.16 -12.64 13.65
CA LYS A 34 -16.73 -12.38 14.97
C LYS A 34 -15.79 -11.49 15.79
N LEU A 35 -14.53 -11.89 15.93
CA LEU A 35 -13.52 -11.15 16.69
C LEU A 35 -13.31 -9.74 16.12
N TRP A 36 -13.28 -9.59 14.80
CA TRP A 36 -13.19 -8.28 14.16
C TRP A 36 -14.40 -7.39 14.46
N ARG A 37 -15.62 -7.93 14.49
CA ARG A 37 -16.82 -7.14 14.83
C ARG A 37 -16.81 -6.70 16.30
N GLU A 38 -16.37 -7.58 17.20
CA GLU A 38 -16.28 -7.32 18.64
C GLU A 38 -15.13 -6.39 19.03
N THR A 39 -14.10 -6.25 18.17
CA THR A 39 -12.94 -5.40 18.46
C THR A 39 -13.34 -3.90 18.51
N PRO A 40 -13.00 -3.17 19.58
CA PRO A 40 -13.24 -1.73 19.66
C PRO A 40 -12.55 -0.95 18.53
N VAL A 41 -13.17 0.14 18.07
CA VAL A 41 -12.67 0.96 16.94
C VAL A 41 -11.24 1.45 17.17
N TRP A 42 -10.94 1.95 18.37
CA TRP A 42 -9.60 2.46 18.71
C TRP A 42 -8.51 1.39 18.55
N ARG A 43 -8.83 0.13 18.89
CA ARG A 43 -7.88 -0.98 18.78
C ARG A 43 -7.64 -1.37 17.33
N LYS A 44 -8.68 -1.29 16.48
CA LYS A 44 -8.52 -1.46 15.02
C LYS A 44 -7.60 -0.37 14.44
N LEU A 45 -7.78 0.87 14.87
CA LEU A 45 -6.93 1.99 14.44
C LEU A 45 -5.48 1.81 14.87
N GLU A 46 -5.24 1.33 16.08
CA GLU A 46 -3.89 1.01 16.57
C GLU A 46 -3.24 -0.11 15.74
N MET A 47 -3.97 -1.18 15.42
CA MET A 47 -3.47 -2.24 14.52
C MET A 47 -3.14 -1.68 13.14
N MET A 48 -3.99 -0.81 12.59
CA MET A 48 -3.79 -0.19 11.29
C MET A 48 -2.59 0.78 11.28
N GLU A 49 -2.37 1.52 12.37
CA GLU A 49 -1.22 2.40 12.56
C GLU A 49 0.11 1.60 12.55
N SER A 50 0.13 0.47 13.26
CA SER A 50 1.26 -0.45 13.26
C SER A 50 1.55 -1.01 11.86
N LEU A 51 0.52 -1.47 11.14
CA LEU A 51 0.66 -1.97 9.77
C LEU A 51 1.20 -0.90 8.82
N ASN A 52 0.66 0.32 8.90
CA ASN A 52 1.11 1.45 8.09
C ASN A 52 2.57 1.82 8.38
N ARG A 53 3.00 1.75 9.64
CA ARG A 53 4.42 1.98 10.02
C ARG A 53 5.34 0.94 9.39
N ALA A 54 4.99 -0.34 9.47
CA ALA A 54 5.76 -1.42 8.84
C ALA A 54 5.81 -1.28 7.31
N ALA A 55 4.68 -0.98 6.67
CA ALA A 55 4.62 -0.77 5.22
C ALA A 55 5.53 0.39 4.78
N ARG A 56 5.51 1.53 5.48
CA ARG A 56 6.41 2.67 5.20
C ARG A 56 7.88 2.30 5.37
N GLN A 57 8.22 1.50 6.38
CA GLN A 57 9.60 1.03 6.58
C GLN A 57 10.08 0.16 5.41
N LEU A 58 9.29 -0.82 4.99
CA LEU A 58 9.60 -1.67 3.84
C LEU A 58 9.72 -0.87 2.55
N ALA A 59 8.81 0.08 2.32
CA ALA A 59 8.88 0.98 1.18
C ALA A 59 10.16 1.82 1.17
N LEU A 60 10.56 2.36 2.32
CA LEU A 60 11.78 3.15 2.45
C LEU A 60 13.04 2.31 2.18
N ILE A 61 13.07 1.04 2.60
CA ILE A 61 14.14 0.10 2.24
C ILE A 61 14.20 -0.08 0.72
N GLY A 62 13.05 -0.28 0.07
CA GLY A 62 12.97 -0.37 -1.38
C GLY A 62 13.43 0.90 -2.10
N LEU A 63 13.08 2.08 -1.57
CA LEU A 63 13.52 3.37 -2.12
C LEU A 63 15.03 3.55 -2.00
N ARG A 64 15.64 3.24 -0.85
CA ARG A 64 17.10 3.30 -0.67
C ARG A 64 17.84 2.38 -1.64
N ARG A 65 17.29 1.19 -1.92
CA ARG A 65 17.88 0.28 -2.91
C ARG A 65 17.81 0.83 -4.34
N ARG A 66 16.73 1.52 -4.71
CA ARG A 66 16.54 2.11 -6.05
C ARG A 66 17.29 3.43 -6.24
N PHE A 67 17.45 4.21 -5.18
CA PHE A 67 18.07 5.53 -5.17
C PHE A 67 19.19 5.59 -4.13
N PRO A 68 20.32 4.91 -4.37
CA PRO A 68 21.39 4.76 -3.36
C PRO A 68 22.05 6.09 -2.96
N HIS A 69 21.99 7.11 -3.82
CA HIS A 69 22.57 8.43 -3.58
C HIS A 69 21.55 9.48 -3.15
N ALA A 70 20.27 9.12 -3.05
CA ALA A 70 19.24 10.08 -2.65
C ALA A 70 19.45 10.51 -1.19
N SER A 71 19.36 11.82 -0.98
CA SER A 71 19.33 12.43 0.33
C SER A 71 18.14 11.92 1.15
N PRO A 72 18.19 12.03 2.50
CA PRO A 72 17.04 11.72 3.34
C PRO A 72 15.78 12.53 2.98
N ALA A 73 15.93 13.75 2.45
CA ALA A 73 14.83 14.60 2.03
C ALA A 73 14.16 14.07 0.76
N GLU A 74 14.94 13.68 -0.25
CA GLU A 74 14.44 13.04 -1.47
C GLU A 74 13.73 11.71 -1.16
N LEU A 75 14.28 10.90 -0.27
CA LEU A 75 13.66 9.63 0.13
C LEU A 75 12.31 9.85 0.83
N ARG A 76 12.19 10.88 1.68
CA ARG A 76 10.91 11.27 2.29
C ARG A 76 9.92 11.75 1.25
N TRP A 77 10.36 12.59 0.32
CA TRP A 77 9.51 13.10 -0.76
C TRP A 77 8.97 11.95 -1.64
N ARG A 78 9.85 11.03 -2.07
CA ARG A 78 9.47 9.84 -2.86
C ARG A 78 8.53 8.89 -2.11
N LEU A 79 8.71 8.73 -0.79
CA LEU A 79 7.78 7.95 0.04
C LEU A 79 6.39 8.60 0.09
N ALA A 80 6.34 9.93 0.18
CA ALA A 80 5.09 10.69 0.16
C ALA A 80 4.40 10.56 -1.20
N VAL A 81 5.13 10.68 -2.32
CA VAL A 81 4.56 10.46 -3.66
C VAL A 81 3.95 9.08 -3.80
N MET A 82 4.63 8.04 -3.30
CA MET A 82 4.11 6.68 -3.36
C MET A 82 2.85 6.47 -2.50
N SER A 83 2.68 7.26 -1.43
CA SER A 83 1.59 7.09 -0.45
C SER A 83 0.37 7.99 -0.74
N LEU A 84 0.61 9.21 -1.20
CA LEU A 84 -0.40 10.26 -1.40
C LEU A 84 -0.61 10.61 -2.88
N GLY A 85 0.30 10.20 -3.76
CA GLY A 85 0.40 10.72 -5.11
C GLY A 85 1.23 12.01 -5.19
N GLU A 86 1.67 12.35 -6.39
CA GLU A 86 2.57 13.49 -6.63
C GLU A 86 1.91 14.83 -6.33
N GLU A 87 0.68 15.05 -6.78
CA GLU A 87 -0.06 16.31 -6.58
C GLU A 87 -0.15 16.68 -5.09
N LEU A 88 -0.62 15.75 -4.25
CA LEU A 88 -0.74 15.98 -2.81
C LEU A 88 0.62 16.12 -2.14
N THR A 89 1.64 15.42 -2.64
CA THR A 89 3.00 15.55 -2.11
C THR A 89 3.56 16.94 -2.36
N VAL A 90 3.40 17.48 -3.57
CA VAL A 90 3.83 18.85 -3.90
C VAL A 90 3.11 19.88 -3.03
N ARG A 91 1.81 19.69 -2.78
CA ARG A 91 1.02 20.59 -1.93
C ARG A 91 1.46 20.59 -0.46
N VAL A 92 1.90 19.45 0.07
CA VAL A 92 2.25 19.29 1.51
C VAL A 92 3.73 19.50 1.78
N LEU A 93 4.61 19.02 0.89
CA LEU A 93 6.06 19.01 1.07
C LEU A 93 6.82 19.93 0.10
N GLY A 94 6.15 20.49 -0.91
CA GLY A 94 6.79 21.23 -1.99
C GLY A 94 7.37 20.34 -3.09
N PRO A 95 8.07 20.91 -4.09
CA PRO A 95 8.71 20.15 -5.16
C PRO A 95 9.80 19.22 -4.62
N CYS A 96 10.19 18.21 -5.42
CA CYS A 96 11.25 17.29 -5.01
C CYS A 96 12.52 18.09 -4.67
N PRO A 97 13.10 17.90 -3.47
CA PRO A 97 14.43 18.43 -3.19
C PRO A 97 15.41 17.79 -4.17
N GLY A 98 16.28 18.59 -4.79
CA GLY A 98 17.31 18.11 -5.72
C GLY A 98 18.53 17.52 -5.01
#